data_AF-A0A1B7Y6I6-F1
#
_entry.id   AF-A0A1B7Y6I6-F1
#
_cell.length_a   1.000
_cell.length_b   1.000
_cell.length_c   1.000
_cell.angle_alpha   90.00
_cell.angle_beta   90.00
_cell.angle_gamma   90.00
#
_symmetry.space_group_name_H-M   'P 1'
#
loop_
_entity.id
_entity.type
_entity.pdbx_description
1 polymer ?
#
loop_
_entity_poly.entity_id
_entity_poly.type
_entity_poly.pdbx_seq_one_letter_code
_entity_poly.pdbx_strand_id
1 'polypeptide(L)'
;MVPRLSSGPELAYGGHDPIIHVVAIQREIPLRIIYASVGWQVDGAQMERCRARLRTHLRRNLGTARGCLWHAAQIYSLSRSLRFSACHFSLSLCIAVSYIFLYDQVVQFPSSQGELIRLDKLVQKSQVDAWVKSVDDSRVHITGIGILDNYESSRRLLLDAETVLRSQKSWQTFAEAMARTFAQMSQGQQPHF
;
A
#
# COMPACT_ATOMS: atom_id res chain seq x y z
N MET A 1 29.30 -21.91 -39.77
CA MET A 1 28.50 -20.67 -39.70
C MET A 1 27.21 -21.01 -38.98
N VAL A 2 27.15 -20.75 -37.67
CA VAL A 2 26.02 -21.14 -36.79
C VAL A 2 25.22 -19.86 -36.49
N PRO A 3 23.89 -19.85 -36.61
CA PRO A 3 23.11 -18.64 -36.34
C PRO A 3 23.14 -18.32 -34.85
N ARG A 4 23.51 -17.09 -34.50
CA ARG A 4 23.34 -16.57 -33.13
C ARG A 4 21.84 -16.47 -32.85
N LEU A 5 21.37 -17.27 -31.90
CA LEU A 5 20.07 -17.06 -31.27
C LEU A 5 20.05 -15.65 -30.68
N SER A 6 19.08 -14.85 -31.12
CA SER A 6 18.79 -13.54 -30.57
C SER A 6 18.55 -13.69 -29.08
N SER A 7 19.42 -13.08 -28.28
CA SER A 7 19.14 -12.77 -26.88
C SER A 7 17.87 -11.93 -26.86
N GLY A 8 16.76 -12.55 -26.50
CA GLY A 8 15.55 -11.82 -26.12
C GLY A 8 15.87 -10.89 -24.95
N PRO A 9 15.04 -9.87 -24.69
CA PRO A 9 15.29 -8.99 -23.56
C PRO A 9 15.27 -9.84 -22.30
N GLU A 10 16.46 -10.04 -21.71
CA GLU A 10 16.60 -10.40 -20.31
C GLU A 10 15.75 -9.40 -19.55
N LEU A 11 14.62 -9.88 -19.03
CA LEU A 11 13.86 -9.19 -18.02
C LEU A 11 14.85 -8.97 -16.88
N ALA A 12 15.40 -7.76 -16.81
CA ALA A 12 16.18 -7.32 -15.69
C ALA A 12 15.26 -7.37 -14.46
N TYR A 13 15.20 -8.53 -13.79
CA TYR A 13 14.59 -8.74 -12.48
C TYR A 13 15.45 -8.07 -11.39
N GLY A 14 15.93 -6.87 -11.65
CA GLY A 14 16.67 -6.02 -10.73
C GLY A 14 15.72 -4.97 -10.17
N GLY A 15 14.93 -5.35 -9.16
CA GLY A 15 14.08 -4.41 -8.43
C GLY A 15 12.87 -5.05 -7.75
N HIS A 16 13.12 -5.90 -6.74
CA HIS A 16 12.20 -6.47 -5.74
C HIS A 16 10.74 -6.70 -6.17
N ASP A 17 10.40 -7.96 -6.44
CA ASP A 17 9.02 -8.43 -6.58
C ASP A 17 8.16 -7.94 -5.38
N PRO A 18 6.98 -7.33 -5.61
CA PRO A 18 6.11 -6.83 -4.53
C PRO A 18 5.73 -7.92 -3.53
N ILE A 19 5.81 -9.21 -3.90
CA ILE A 19 5.46 -10.33 -3.03
C ILE A 19 6.32 -10.37 -1.76
N ILE A 20 7.59 -9.95 -1.83
CA ILE A 20 8.47 -9.90 -0.66
C ILE A 20 7.93 -8.90 0.37
N HIS A 21 7.45 -7.74 -0.11
CA HIS A 21 6.83 -6.72 0.73
C HIS A 21 5.47 -7.17 1.26
N VAL A 22 4.68 -7.89 0.45
CA VAL A 22 3.40 -8.48 0.89
C VAL A 22 3.62 -9.46 2.04
N VAL A 23 4.59 -10.38 1.91
CA VAL A 23 4.90 -11.36 2.96
C VAL A 23 5.35 -10.65 4.23
N ALA A 24 6.16 -9.61 4.13
CA ALA A 24 6.58 -8.83 5.29
C ALA A 24 5.39 -8.18 6.03
N ILE A 25 4.44 -7.58 5.31
CA ILE A 25 3.22 -7.03 5.91
C ILE A 25 2.38 -8.14 6.57
N GLN A 26 2.21 -9.27 5.88
CA GLN A 26 1.35 -10.35 6.35
C GLN A 26 1.91 -11.13 7.56
N ARG A 27 3.23 -11.12 7.76
CA ARG A 27 3.86 -11.66 8.97
C ARG A 27 3.42 -10.91 10.22
N GLU A 28 3.22 -9.60 10.09
CA GLU A 28 2.84 -8.74 11.20
C GLU A 28 1.32 -8.65 11.35
N ILE A 29 0.59 -8.63 10.23
CA ILE A 29 -0.85 -8.34 10.21
C ILE A 29 -1.55 -9.29 9.24
N PRO A 30 -2.44 -10.17 9.73
CA PRO A 30 -3.16 -11.07 8.86
C PRO A 30 -4.01 -10.32 7.83
N LEU A 31 -3.99 -10.78 6.57
CA LEU A 31 -4.71 -10.16 5.46
C LEU A 31 -6.20 -9.91 5.75
N ARG A 32 -6.87 -10.89 6.38
CA ARG A 32 -8.27 -10.78 6.79
C ARG A 32 -8.56 -9.58 7.68
N ILE A 33 -7.59 -9.20 8.53
CA ILE A 33 -7.74 -8.07 9.45
C ILE A 33 -7.59 -6.75 8.69
N ILE A 34 -6.65 -6.68 7.74
CA ILE A 34 -6.50 -5.50 6.87
C ILE A 34 -7.80 -5.26 6.10
N TYR A 35 -8.29 -6.28 5.39
CA TYR A 35 -9.51 -6.20 4.59
C TYR A 35 -10.77 -5.90 5.41
N ALA A 36 -10.98 -6.60 6.53
CA ALA A 36 -12.11 -6.31 7.41
C ALA A 36 -12.06 -4.87 7.96
N SER A 37 -10.87 -4.33 8.24
CA SER A 37 -10.72 -2.97 8.79
C SER A 37 -11.05 -1.86 7.78
N VAL A 38 -10.93 -2.15 6.48
CA VAL A 38 -11.36 -1.25 5.39
C VAL A 38 -12.77 -1.56 4.87
N GLY A 39 -13.49 -2.51 5.50
CA GLY A 39 -14.89 -2.81 5.21
C GLY A 39 -15.12 -3.86 4.14
N TRP A 40 -14.07 -4.57 3.70
CA TRP A 40 -14.21 -5.62 2.69
C TRP A 40 -14.86 -6.86 3.30
N GLN A 41 -15.92 -7.35 2.66
CA GLN A 41 -16.62 -8.60 3.00
C GLN A 41 -17.20 -8.67 4.44
N VAL A 42 -17.36 -7.53 5.11
CA VAL A 42 -17.88 -7.45 6.48
C VAL A 42 -19.02 -6.43 6.54
N ASP A 43 -19.78 -6.37 7.64
CA ASP A 43 -20.70 -5.26 7.88
C ASP A 43 -20.00 -4.06 8.55
N GLY A 44 -20.66 -2.90 8.62
CA GLY A 44 -20.09 -1.70 9.24
C GLY A 44 -19.70 -1.87 10.71
N ALA A 45 -20.46 -2.64 11.49
CA ALA A 45 -20.15 -2.86 12.91
C ALA A 45 -18.93 -3.78 13.08
N GLN A 46 -18.78 -4.80 12.22
CA GLN A 46 -17.61 -5.65 12.14
C GLN A 46 -16.38 -4.87 11.68
N MET A 47 -16.52 -3.99 10.68
CA MET A 47 -15.47 -3.09 10.22
C MET A 47 -14.93 -2.23 11.35
N GLU A 48 -15.81 -1.51 12.06
CA GLU A 48 -15.40 -0.62 13.15
C GLU A 48 -14.72 -1.38 14.30
N ARG A 49 -15.21 -2.58 14.65
CA ARG A 49 -14.54 -3.44 15.64
C ARG A 49 -13.15 -3.88 15.19
N CYS A 50 -13.00 -4.29 13.93
CA CYS A 50 -11.70 -4.70 13.39
C CYS A 50 -10.73 -3.52 13.32
N ARG A 51 -11.20 -2.37 12.82
CA ARG A 51 -10.46 -1.12 12.74
C ARG A 51 -9.98 -0.65 14.11
N ALA A 52 -10.84 -0.67 15.13
CA ALA A 52 -10.47 -0.28 16.50
C ALA A 52 -9.40 -1.21 17.11
N ARG A 53 -9.53 -2.53 16.88
CA ARG A 53 -8.55 -3.53 17.32
C ARG A 53 -7.20 -3.33 16.63
N LEU A 54 -7.22 -3.16 15.30
CA LEU A 54 -6.02 -2.93 14.51
C LEU A 54 -5.33 -1.62 14.93
N ARG A 55 -6.09 -0.54 15.10
CA ARG A 55 -5.60 0.75 15.60
C ARG A 55 -4.86 0.59 16.93
N THR A 56 -5.47 -0.12 17.88
CA THR A 56 -4.87 -0.37 19.19
C THR A 56 -3.57 -1.17 19.06
N HIS A 57 -3.57 -2.19 18.22
CA HIS A 57 -2.39 -3.02 17.97
C HIS A 57 -1.23 -2.22 17.33
N LEU A 58 -1.51 -1.44 16.28
CA LEU A 58 -0.51 -0.64 15.57
C LEU A 58 0.06 0.48 16.44
N ARG A 59 -0.78 1.15 17.24
CA ARG A 59 -0.32 2.20 18.16
C ARG A 59 0.58 1.68 19.28
N ARG A 60 0.37 0.43 19.71
CA ARG A 60 1.27 -0.23 20.68
C ARG A 60 2.58 -0.69 20.06
N ASN A 61 2.61 -0.87 18.73
CA ASN A 61 3.75 -1.39 17.99
C ASN A 61 4.10 -0.45 16.82
N LEU A 62 4.41 0.82 17.13
CA LEU A 62 4.65 1.85 16.10
C LEU A 62 5.78 1.49 15.14
N GLY A 63 6.84 0.83 15.61
CA GLY A 63 7.92 0.34 14.75
C GLY A 63 7.41 -0.64 13.70
N THR A 64 6.61 -1.64 14.11
CA THR A 64 5.95 -2.57 13.19
C THR A 64 5.02 -1.84 12.22
N ALA A 65 4.23 -0.89 12.71
CA ALA A 65 3.32 -0.11 11.87
C ALA A 65 4.07 0.67 10.78
N ARG A 66 5.17 1.33 11.15
CA ARG A 66 6.05 2.05 10.23
C ARG A 66 6.70 1.09 9.23
N GLY A 67 7.25 -0.03 9.70
CA GLY A 67 7.86 -1.04 8.83
C GLY A 67 6.88 -1.53 7.75
N CYS A 68 5.67 -1.90 8.14
CA CYS A 68 4.61 -2.28 7.22
C CYS A 68 4.24 -1.14 6.25
N LEU A 69 4.21 0.12 6.71
CA LEU A 69 3.94 1.27 5.86
C LEU A 69 5.04 1.46 4.80
N TRP A 70 6.31 1.28 5.16
CA TRP A 70 7.40 1.30 4.18
C TRP A 70 7.20 0.21 3.13
N HIS A 71 6.93 -1.03 3.54
CA HIS A 71 6.65 -2.12 2.61
C HIS A 71 5.47 -1.80 1.68
N ALA A 72 4.39 -1.22 2.22
CA ALA A 72 3.24 -0.80 1.42
C ALA A 72 3.58 0.31 0.42
N ALA A 73 4.39 1.30 0.83
CA ALA A 73 4.86 2.37 -0.04
C ALA A 73 5.74 1.85 -1.18
N GLN A 74 6.58 0.83 -0.93
CA GLN A 74 7.38 0.18 -1.97
C GLN A 74 6.48 -0.53 -2.99
N ILE A 75 5.51 -1.33 -2.55
CA ILE A 75 4.54 -1.98 -3.45
C ILE A 75 3.81 -0.93 -4.29
N TYR A 76 3.27 0.11 -3.65
CA TYR A 76 2.54 1.18 -4.34
C TYR A 76 3.41 1.89 -5.39
N SER A 77 4.67 2.21 -5.06
CA SER A 77 5.62 2.81 -6.01
C SER A 77 5.91 1.88 -7.19
N LEU A 78 6.10 0.57 -6.94
CA LEU A 78 6.36 -0.42 -8.00
C LEU A 78 5.14 -0.54 -8.93
N SER A 79 3.94 -0.64 -8.37
CA SER A 79 2.69 -0.75 -9.14
C SER A 79 2.44 0.43 -10.09
N ARG A 80 2.91 1.64 -9.73
CA ARG A 80 2.83 2.81 -10.60
C ARG A 80 3.83 2.81 -11.75
N SER A 81 4.92 2.07 -11.63
CA SER A 81 6.02 2.05 -12.61
C SER A 81 5.90 0.94 -13.66
N LEU A 82 5.12 -0.10 -13.36
CA LEU A 82 5.07 -1.32 -14.18
C LEU A 82 3.95 -1.26 -15.21
N ARG A 83 4.33 -1.42 -16.49
CA ARG A 83 3.45 -1.32 -17.65
C ARG A 83 2.72 -2.63 -17.99
N PHE A 84 3.26 -3.77 -17.57
CA PHE A 84 2.68 -5.10 -17.74
C PHE A 84 2.89 -5.87 -16.45
N SER A 85 1.80 -6.27 -15.79
CA SER A 85 1.88 -6.88 -14.47
C SER A 85 1.21 -8.25 -14.45
N ALA A 86 1.77 -9.17 -13.67
CA ALA A 86 1.12 -10.43 -13.34
C ALA A 86 -0.03 -10.20 -12.35
N CYS A 87 -0.95 -11.18 -12.19
CA CYS A 87 -2.12 -11.02 -11.33
C CYS A 87 -1.80 -10.62 -9.87
N HIS A 88 -0.66 -11.08 -9.35
CA HIS A 88 -0.26 -10.79 -7.98
C HIS A 88 0.03 -9.30 -7.75
N PHE A 89 0.27 -8.49 -8.80
CA PHE A 89 0.44 -7.05 -8.65
C PHE A 89 -0.85 -6.34 -8.23
N SER A 90 -1.99 -6.68 -8.84
CA SER A 90 -3.28 -6.09 -8.46
C SER A 90 -3.62 -6.44 -7.01
N LEU A 91 -3.37 -7.68 -6.58
CA LEU A 91 -3.53 -8.10 -5.20
C LEU A 91 -2.56 -7.40 -4.25
N SER A 92 -1.29 -7.28 -4.63
CA SER A 92 -0.28 -6.58 -3.82
C SER A 92 -0.64 -5.11 -3.65
N LEU A 93 -1.07 -4.45 -4.72
CA LEU A 93 -1.55 -3.08 -4.70
C LEU A 93 -2.76 -2.94 -3.77
N CYS A 94 -3.68 -3.90 -3.80
CA CYS A 94 -4.84 -3.88 -2.91
C CYS A 94 -4.45 -3.90 -1.42
N ILE A 95 -3.48 -4.74 -1.07
CA ILE A 95 -2.92 -4.82 0.29
C ILE A 95 -2.25 -3.50 0.66
N ALA A 96 -1.40 -2.97 -0.23
CA ALA A 96 -0.66 -1.75 -0.02
C ALA A 96 -1.59 -0.54 0.19
N VAL A 97 -2.56 -0.35 -0.69
CA VAL A 97 -3.54 0.73 -0.63
C VAL A 97 -4.36 0.63 0.65
N SER A 98 -4.87 -0.56 0.98
CA SER A 98 -5.62 -0.77 2.22
C SER A 98 -4.79 -0.46 3.46
N TYR A 99 -3.51 -0.85 3.46
CA TYR A 99 -2.62 -0.60 4.59
C TYR A 99 -2.27 0.88 4.75
N ILE A 100 -1.90 1.56 3.66
CA ILE A 100 -1.59 3.00 3.67
C ILE A 100 -2.83 3.77 4.14
N PHE A 101 -4.00 3.47 3.59
CA PHE A 101 -5.27 4.09 3.99
C PHE A 101 -5.55 3.91 5.49
N LEU A 102 -5.38 2.69 6.01
CA LEU A 102 -5.55 2.44 7.44
C LEU A 102 -4.55 3.22 8.28
N TYR A 103 -3.27 3.19 7.92
CA TYR A 103 -2.21 3.89 8.65
C TYR A 103 -2.50 5.39 8.74
N ASP A 104 -2.83 6.01 7.59
CA ASP A 104 -3.15 7.42 7.45
C ASP A 104 -4.36 7.83 8.31
N GLN A 105 -5.37 6.96 8.42
CA GLN A 105 -6.57 7.23 9.21
C GLN A 105 -6.45 6.91 10.71
N VAL A 106 -5.69 5.89 11.10
CA VAL A 106 -5.76 5.33 12.47
C VAL A 106 -4.48 5.51 13.28
N VAL A 107 -3.31 5.57 12.62
CA VAL A 107 -2.01 5.66 13.29
C VAL A 107 -1.50 7.10 13.28
N GLN A 108 -1.50 7.75 12.13
CA GLN A 108 -0.85 9.04 11.99
C GLN A 108 -1.66 10.18 12.61
N PHE A 109 -0.97 11.07 13.31
CA PHE A 109 -1.45 12.39 13.65
C PHE A 109 -0.68 13.39 12.78
N PRO A 110 -1.35 14.37 12.15
CA PRO A 110 -0.67 15.33 11.30
C PRO A 110 0.24 16.23 12.15
N SER A 111 1.53 15.86 12.25
CA SER A 111 2.56 16.73 12.80
C SER A 111 2.96 17.72 11.71
N SER A 112 2.59 19.00 11.87
CA SER A 112 2.96 20.05 10.92
C SER A 112 4.44 20.42 10.99
N GLN A 113 5.14 20.02 12.06
CA GLN A 113 6.51 20.44 12.37
C GLN A 113 7.57 19.33 12.22
N GLY A 114 7.15 18.10 11.89
CA GLY A 114 8.06 16.96 11.73
C GLY A 114 8.98 17.02 10.50
N GLU A 115 10.11 16.33 10.56
CA GLU A 115 10.98 16.10 9.41
C GLU A 115 10.21 15.41 8.28
N LEU A 116 10.42 15.85 7.03
CA LEU A 116 9.79 15.26 5.86
C LEU A 116 10.53 14.00 5.42
N ILE A 117 9.87 12.84 5.52
CA ILE A 117 10.41 11.56 5.07
C ILE A 117 9.70 11.13 3.80
N ARG A 118 10.45 11.02 2.70
CA ARG A 118 9.97 10.46 1.44
C ARG A 118 10.08 8.94 1.46
N LEU A 119 9.00 8.29 1.86
CA LEU A 119 9.02 6.88 2.23
C LEU A 119 9.29 5.94 1.05
N ASP A 120 8.76 6.27 -0.12
CA ASP A 120 8.99 5.52 -1.37
C ASP A 120 10.44 5.62 -1.87
N LYS A 121 11.24 6.54 -1.30
CA LYS A 121 12.66 6.74 -1.66
C LYS A 121 13.64 6.20 -0.62
N LEU A 122 13.17 5.65 0.49
CA LEU A 122 14.04 4.95 1.43
C LEU A 122 14.41 3.58 0.85
N VAL A 123 15.64 3.45 0.36
CA VAL A 123 16.15 2.21 -0.26
C VAL A 123 17.14 1.48 0.65
N GLN A 124 17.92 2.22 1.44
CA GLN A 124 18.92 1.60 2.31
C GLN A 124 18.29 1.09 3.59
N LYS A 125 18.60 -0.15 3.97
CA LYS A 125 18.11 -0.78 5.20
C LYS A 125 18.37 0.08 6.46
N SER A 126 19.54 0.71 6.54
CA SER A 126 19.90 1.60 7.66
C SER A 126 18.95 2.79 7.80
N GLN A 127 18.50 3.37 6.68
CA GLN A 127 17.55 4.49 6.67
C GLN A 127 16.16 4.02 7.11
N VAL A 128 15.73 2.85 6.65
CA VAL A 128 14.46 2.24 7.05
C VAL A 128 14.48 1.93 8.56
N ASP A 129 15.54 1.30 9.04
CA ASP A 129 15.72 0.95 10.45
C ASP A 129 15.73 2.20 11.35
N ALA A 130 16.37 3.28 10.91
CA ALA A 130 16.39 4.55 11.64
C ALA A 130 14.99 5.16 11.74
N TRP A 131 14.24 5.23 10.63
CA TRP A 131 12.89 5.77 10.61
C TRP A 131 11.90 4.93 11.43
N VAL A 132 11.97 3.60 11.31
CA VAL A 132 11.14 2.66 12.08
C VAL A 132 11.34 2.84 13.58
N LYS A 133 12.58 3.08 14.03
CA LYS A 133 12.95 3.26 15.44
C LYS A 133 12.82 4.70 15.95
N SER A 134 12.57 5.66 15.07
CA SER A 134 12.44 7.07 15.46
C SER A 134 11.35 7.23 16.53
N VAL A 135 11.56 8.13 17.49
CA VAL A 135 10.53 8.50 18.46
C VAL A 135 9.69 9.68 17.95
N ASP A 136 10.23 10.45 17.01
CA ASP A 136 9.61 11.66 16.50
C ASP A 136 8.51 11.37 15.47
N ASP A 137 7.50 12.24 15.44
CA ASP A 137 6.46 12.25 14.43
C ASP A 137 6.96 12.96 13.17
N SER A 138 7.46 12.17 12.22
CA SER A 138 7.85 12.63 10.88
C SER A 138 6.63 12.89 9.98
N ARG A 139 6.75 13.86 9.07
CA ARG A 139 5.81 14.04 7.96
C ARG A 139 6.12 13.01 6.88
N VAL A 140 5.25 12.02 6.72
CA VAL A 140 5.44 10.96 5.72
C VAL A 140 4.91 11.44 4.38
N HIS A 141 5.75 11.37 3.34
CA HIS A 141 5.38 11.63 1.96
C HIS A 141 5.55 10.38 1.11
N ILE A 142 4.55 10.09 0.27
CA ILE A 142 4.61 9.02 -0.74
C ILE A 142 4.34 9.65 -2.11
N THR A 143 5.25 9.46 -3.07
CA THR A 143 5.08 9.96 -4.45
C THR A 143 3.74 9.49 -5.03
N GLY A 144 2.91 10.43 -5.50
CA GLY A 144 1.57 10.15 -6.04
C GLY A 144 0.43 10.39 -5.05
N ILE A 145 0.70 10.25 -3.75
CA ILE A 145 -0.27 10.53 -2.68
C ILE A 145 -0.02 11.93 -2.10
N GLY A 146 1.25 12.30 -1.91
CA GLY A 146 1.67 13.51 -1.20
C GLY A 146 2.00 13.22 0.27
N ILE A 147 1.90 14.25 1.12
CA ILE A 147 2.03 14.09 2.57
C ILE A 147 0.77 13.39 3.09
N LEU A 148 0.95 12.37 3.92
CA LEU A 148 -0.12 11.69 4.63
C LEU A 148 -0.71 12.65 5.69
N ASP A 149 -1.92 13.13 5.42
CA ASP A 149 -2.66 14.16 6.14
C ASP A 149 -4.10 13.75 6.45
N ASN A 150 -4.36 12.44 6.46
CA ASN A 150 -5.66 11.80 6.67
C ASN A 150 -6.62 11.97 5.48
N TYR A 151 -7.42 13.04 5.43
CA TYR A 151 -8.56 13.09 4.50
C TYR A 151 -8.14 13.22 3.02
N GLU A 152 -7.33 14.22 2.68
CA GLU A 152 -6.96 14.48 1.27
C GLU A 152 -5.94 13.46 0.74
N SER A 153 -5.00 13.01 1.56
CA SER A 153 -4.10 11.90 1.21
C SER A 153 -4.86 10.60 0.95
N SER A 154 -5.81 10.23 1.82
CA SER A 154 -6.64 9.04 1.63
C SER A 154 -7.45 9.10 0.34
N ARG A 155 -8.06 10.25 0.03
CA ARG A 155 -8.82 10.43 -1.22
C ARG A 155 -7.92 10.31 -2.46
N ARG A 156 -6.76 10.98 -2.46
CA ARG A 156 -5.77 10.90 -3.56
C ARG A 156 -5.27 9.46 -3.77
N LEU A 157 -4.97 8.76 -2.69
CA LEU A 157 -4.57 7.35 -2.72
C LEU A 157 -5.61 6.48 -3.41
N LEU A 158 -6.89 6.58 -3.02
CA LEU A 158 -7.96 5.74 -3.55
C LEU A 158 -8.21 6.01 -5.05
N LEU A 159 -8.25 7.28 -5.46
CA LEU A 159 -8.43 7.66 -6.87
C LEU A 159 -7.26 7.23 -7.76
N ASP A 160 -6.04 7.35 -7.25
CA ASP A 160 -4.86 6.91 -7.98
C ASP A 160 -4.81 5.37 -8.08
N ALA A 161 -5.13 4.65 -7.00
CA ALA A 161 -5.23 3.19 -7.00
C ALA A 161 -6.28 2.69 -8.00
N GLU A 162 -7.45 3.34 -8.07
CA GLU A 162 -8.46 3.08 -9.09
C GLU A 162 -7.88 3.24 -10.49
N THR A 163 -7.19 4.35 -10.76
CA THR A 163 -6.58 4.65 -12.05
C THR A 163 -5.53 3.61 -12.45
N VAL A 164 -4.65 3.24 -11.51
CA VAL A 164 -3.62 2.22 -11.73
C VAL A 164 -4.26 0.87 -12.07
N LEU A 165 -5.29 0.46 -11.34
CA LEU A 165 -5.99 -0.80 -11.60
C LEU A 165 -6.74 -0.81 -12.94
N ARG A 166 -7.43 0.27 -13.29
CA ARG A 166 -8.13 0.39 -14.60
C ARG A 166 -7.17 0.37 -15.79
N SER A 167 -5.92 0.78 -15.59
CA SER A 167 -4.90 0.73 -16.64
C SER A 167 -4.33 -0.68 -16.88
N GLN A 168 -4.62 -1.66 -16.00
CA GLN A 168 -4.10 -3.01 -16.12
C GLN A 168 -4.80 -3.79 -17.24
N LYS A 169 -4.00 -4.27 -18.20
CA LYS A 169 -4.48 -5.13 -19.30
C LYS A 169 -4.56 -6.60 -18.92
N SER A 170 -3.68 -7.04 -18.03
CA SER A 170 -3.68 -8.40 -17.47
C SER A 170 -4.78 -8.52 -16.43
N TRP A 171 -5.55 -9.62 -16.44
CA TRP A 171 -6.58 -9.87 -15.41
C TRP A 171 -7.59 -8.71 -15.26
N GLN A 172 -7.94 -8.07 -16.39
CA GLN A 172 -8.73 -6.85 -16.44
C GLN A 172 -10.03 -6.95 -15.63
N THR A 173 -10.80 -8.03 -15.76
CA THR A 173 -12.05 -8.20 -14.99
C THR A 173 -11.83 -8.15 -13.49
N PHE A 174 -10.74 -8.75 -13.00
CA PHE A 174 -10.38 -8.71 -11.58
C PHE A 174 -9.92 -7.30 -11.18
N ALA A 175 -9.03 -6.70 -11.97
CA ALA A 175 -8.53 -5.35 -11.71
C ALA A 175 -9.67 -4.30 -11.70
N GLU A 176 -10.65 -4.43 -12.60
CA GLU A 176 -11.85 -3.60 -12.64
C GLU A 176 -12.73 -3.78 -11.41
N ALA A 177 -12.91 -5.02 -10.92
CA ALA A 177 -13.63 -5.27 -9.69
C ALA A 177 -12.95 -4.57 -8.50
N MET A 178 -11.63 -4.67 -8.39
CA MET A 178 -10.85 -3.97 -7.36
C MET A 178 -10.86 -2.45 -7.53
N ALA A 179 -10.89 -1.95 -8.76
CA ALA A 179 -10.98 -0.51 -9.02
C ALA A 179 -12.32 0.05 -8.54
N ARG A 180 -13.42 -0.69 -8.74
CA ARG A 180 -14.75 -0.31 -8.25
C ARG A 180 -14.80 -0.22 -6.73
N THR A 181 -14.14 -1.13 -6.01
CA THR A 181 -14.12 -1.05 -4.53
C THR A 181 -13.40 0.19 -4.03
N PHE A 182 -12.29 0.61 -4.66
CA PHE A 182 -11.63 1.87 -4.31
C PHE A 182 -12.42 3.10 -4.72
N ALA A 183 -13.14 3.06 -5.84
CA ALA A 183 -14.06 4.12 -6.23
C ALA A 183 -15.16 4.33 -5.18
N GLN A 184 -15.81 3.24 -4.72
CA GLN A 184 -16.80 3.27 -3.64
C GLN A 184 -16.20 3.86 -2.35
N MET A 185 -15.03 3.37 -1.93
CA MET A 185 -14.35 3.89 -0.74
C MET A 185 -14.03 5.39 -0.85
N SER A 186 -13.64 5.87 -2.03
CA SER A 186 -13.35 7.30 -2.26
C SER A 186 -14.58 8.20 -2.10
N GLN A 187 -15.77 7.62 -2.25
CA GLN A 187 -17.07 8.26 -2.06
C GLN A 187 -17.62 8.07 -0.63
N GLY A 188 -16.85 7.46 0.27
CA GLY A 188 -17.28 7.12 1.63
C GLY A 188 -18.24 5.95 1.71
N GLN A 189 -18.40 5.18 0.63
CA GLN A 189 -19.23 3.99 0.59
C GLN A 189 -18.47 2.75 1.03
N GLN A 190 -19.21 1.76 1.51
CA GLN A 190 -18.61 0.48 1.86
C GLN A 190 -18.29 -0.35 0.60
N PRO A 191 -17.08 -0.93 0.51
CA PRO A 191 -16.68 -1.70 -0.66
C PRO A 191 -17.48 -2.99 -0.82
N HIS A 192 -18.02 -3.19 -2.03
CA HIS A 192 -18.76 -4.38 -2.45
C HIS A 192 -18.45 -4.71 -3.91
N PHE A 193 -18.53 -6.00 -4.26
CA PHE A 193 -18.16 -6.51 -5.58
C PHE A 193 -19.27 -6.37 -6.63
#